data_AF-A0A0S3RS10-F1
#
_entry.id   AF-A0A0S3RS10-F1
#
_cell.length_a   1.000
_cell.length_b   1.000
_cell.length_c   1.000
_cell.angle_alpha   90.00
_cell.angle_beta   90.00
_cell.angle_gamma   90.00
#
_symmetry.space_group_name_H-M   'P 1'
#
loop_
_entity.id
_entity.type
_entity.pdbx_description
1 polymer ?
#
loop_
_entity_poly.entity_id
_entity_poly.type
_entity_poly.pdbx_seq_one_letter_code
_entity_poly.pdbx_strand_id
1 'polypeptide(L)'
;MNIVAYFVDGKKEEFNMEKADVVRVWIEYDGETEILNLTISPYLEPKPSKPLIYEAVDIKSVMKESMFFGFSTSTSKRKASAHYIMGW
;
A
#
# COMPACT_ATOMS: atom_id res chain seq x y z
N MET A 1 -10.93 12.37 6.49
CA MET A 1 -10.78 12.32 5.02
C MET A 1 -9.52 11.51 4.78
N ASN A 2 -9.61 10.40 4.04
CA ASN A 2 -8.49 9.49 3.85
C ASN A 2 -7.83 9.82 2.50
N ILE A 3 -6.90 10.77 2.54
CA ILE A 3 -6.15 11.20 1.35
C ILE A 3 -4.88 10.36 1.25
N VAL A 4 -4.62 9.82 0.07
CA VAL A 4 -3.39 9.11 -0.26
C VAL A 4 -2.83 9.68 -1.54
N ALA A 5 -1.51 9.59 -1.67
CA ALA A 5 -0.80 10.07 -2.84
C ALA A 5 -0.18 8.94 -3.65
N TYR A 6 0.01 9.19 -4.94
CA TYR A 6 0.77 8.33 -5.85
C TYR A 6 1.52 9.20 -6.85
N PHE A 7 2.46 8.60 -7.59
CA PHE A 7 3.26 9.34 -8.57
C PHE A 7 2.79 9.07 -10.00
N VAL A 8 2.55 10.14 -10.78
CA VAL A 8 2.26 10.10 -12.22
C VAL A 8 3.25 11.03 -12.91
N ASP A 9 4.05 10.50 -13.85
CA ASP A 9 5.09 11.26 -14.56
C ASP A 9 6.02 12.07 -13.63
N GLY A 10 6.35 11.49 -12.48
CA GLY A 10 7.19 12.11 -11.45
C GLY A 10 6.49 13.15 -10.57
N LYS A 11 5.24 13.50 -10.84
CA LYS A 11 4.42 14.39 -10.01
C LYS A 11 3.63 13.61 -8.98
N LYS A 12 3.52 14.16 -7.78
CA LYS A 12 2.73 13.58 -6.70
C LYS A 12 1.27 14.03 -6.86
N GLU A 13 0.39 13.09 -7.12
CA GLU A 13 -1.05 13.29 -7.22
C GLU A 13 -1.74 12.72 -5.98
N GLU A 14 -2.78 13.40 -5.50
CA GLU A 14 -3.55 13.00 -4.33
C GLU A 14 -4.96 12.57 -4.73
N PHE A 15 -5.47 11.53 -4.06
CA PHE A 15 -6.86 11.11 -4.23
C PHE A 15 -7.47 10.71 -2.89
N ASN A 16 -8.80 10.80 -2.81
CA ASN A 16 -9.56 10.37 -1.64
C ASN A 16 -9.92 8.89 -1.77
N MET A 17 -9.38 8.05 -0.90
CA MET A 17 -9.65 6.60 -0.90
C MET A 17 -11.12 6.26 -0.64
N GLU A 18 -11.86 7.13 0.05
CA GLU A 18 -13.30 6.90 0.28
C GLU A 18 -14.16 7.14 -0.97
N LYS A 19 -13.59 7.78 -2.00
CA LYS A 19 -14.25 8.05 -3.28
C LYS A 19 -13.70 7.19 -4.42
N ALA A 20 -12.60 6.47 -4.19
CA ALA A 20 -12.02 5.59 -5.20
C ALA A 20 -12.79 4.26 -5.22
N ASP A 21 -13.16 3.79 -6.42
CA ASP A 21 -13.88 2.51 -6.56
C ASP A 21 -13.00 1.32 -6.13
N VAL A 22 -11.76 1.27 -6.62
CA VAL A 22 -10.77 0.27 -6.27
C VAL A 22 -9.39 0.91 -6.22
N VAL A 23 -8.60 0.54 -5.22
CA VAL A 23 -7.20 0.95 -5.05
C VAL A 23 -6.31 -0.28 -5.17
N ARG A 24 -5.22 -0.16 -5.92
CA ARG A 24 -4.21 -1.22 -6.10
C ARG A 24 -2.94 -0.84 -5.33
N VAL A 25 -2.35 -1.82 -4.66
CA VAL A 25 -1.12 -1.66 -3.88
C VAL A 25 -0.14 -2.76 -4.25
N TRP A 26 1.12 -2.40 -4.43
CA TRP A 26 2.25 -3.31 -4.57
C TRP A 26 3.16 -3.14 -3.37
N ILE A 27 3.47 -4.25 -2.69
CA ILE A 27 4.41 -4.29 -1.57
C ILE A 27 5.51 -5.25 -1.98
N GLU A 28 6.69 -4.71 -2.22
CA GLU A 28 7.83 -5.44 -2.78
C GLU A 28 9.03 -5.24 -1.87
N TYR A 29 9.60 -6.34 -1.40
CA TYR A 29 10.81 -6.33 -0.58
C TYR A 29 11.92 -7.09 -1.31
N ASP A 30 13.08 -6.46 -1.44
CA ASP A 30 14.28 -7.08 -1.98
C ASP A 30 15.18 -7.58 -0.84
N GLY A 31 15.42 -8.89 -0.79
CA GLY A 31 16.20 -9.52 0.28
C GLY A 31 17.71 -9.29 0.20
N GLU A 32 18.24 -8.87 -0.96
CA GLU A 32 19.66 -8.56 -1.13
C GLU A 32 19.97 -7.12 -0.72
N THR A 33 19.12 -6.17 -1.13
CA THR A 33 19.30 -4.75 -0.82
C THR A 33 18.60 -4.32 0.46
N GLU A 34 17.74 -5.17 1.02
CA GLU A 34 16.91 -4.91 2.20
C GLU A 34 15.97 -3.69 2.03
N ILE A 35 15.60 -3.40 0.78
CA ILE A 35 14.71 -2.28 0.44
C ILE A 35 13.27 -2.74 0.33
N LEU A 36 12.38 -2.03 1.03
CA LEU A 36 10.93 -2.13 0.90
C LEU A 36 10.40 -1.01 0.00
N ASN A 37 9.70 -1.40 -1.06
CA ASN A 37 8.95 -0.52 -1.94
C ASN A 37 7.45 -0.70 -1.72
N LEU A 38 6.74 0.39 -1.45
CA LEU A 38 5.29 0.44 -1.48
C LEU A 38 4.85 1.37 -2.61
N THR A 39 4.17 0.80 -3.60
CA THR A 39 3.55 1.55 -4.68
C THR A 39 2.03 1.45 -4.55
N ILE A 40 1.33 2.54 -4.79
CA ILE A 40 -0.14 2.61 -4.73
C ILE A 40 -0.67 3.36 -5.94
N SER A 41 -1.83 2.97 -6.46
CA SER A 41 -2.54 3.72 -7.49
C SER A 41 -4.05 3.44 -7.47
N PRO A 42 -4.89 4.36 -7.97
CA PRO A 42 -6.24 4.02 -8.39
C PRO A 42 -6.22 2.89 -9.42
N TYR A 43 -7.23 2.01 -9.42
CA TYR A 43 -7.22 0.78 -10.21
C TYR A 43 -7.08 0.96 -11.72
N LEU A 44 -7.60 2.07 -12.27
CA LEU A 44 -7.53 2.37 -13.71
C LEU A 44 -6.17 2.94 -14.14
N GLU A 45 -5.33 3.34 -13.19
CA GLU A 45 -4.00 3.87 -13.45
C GLU A 45 -2.95 2.75 -13.52
N PRO A 46 -1.96 2.85 -14.42
CA PRO A 46 -0.84 1.92 -14.45
C PRO A 46 -0.04 2.01 -13.14
N LYS A 47 0.78 0.99 -12.85
CA LYS A 47 1.70 1.03 -11.70
C LYS A 47 2.67 2.22 -11.86
N PRO A 48 2.71 3.17 -10.91
CA PRO A 48 3.73 4.21 -10.88
C PRO A 48 5.15 3.63 -10.96
N SER A 49 6.03 4.27 -11.74
CA SER A 49 7.45 3.93 -11.77
C SER A 49 8.18 4.33 -10.48
N LYS A 50 7.67 5.35 -9.79
CA LYS A 50 8.19 5.82 -8.51
C LYS A 50 7.30 5.32 -7.37
N PRO A 51 7.84 4.56 -6.41
CA PRO A 51 7.07 4.12 -5.25
C PRO A 51 6.72 5.29 -4.33
N LEU A 52 5.65 5.13 -3.56
CA LEU A 52 5.28 6.09 -2.52
C LEU A 52 6.22 6.00 -1.32
N ILE A 53 6.59 4.77 -0.94
CA ILE A 53 7.55 4.47 0.13
C ILE A 53 8.71 3.70 -0.48
N TYR A 54 9.93 4.16 -0.20
CA TYR A 54 11.19 3.52 -0.53
C TYR A 54 12.04 3.60 0.73
N GLU A 55 12.19 2.49 1.46
CA GLU A 55 12.86 2.49 2.75
C GLU A 55 13.71 1.24 2.94
N ALA A 56 14.87 1.40 3.59
CA ALA A 56 15.67 0.27 4.03
C ALA A 56 15.05 -0.30 5.32
N VAL A 57 14.73 -1.59 5.31
CA VAL A 57 14.05 -2.27 6.41
C VAL A 57 14.78 -3.56 6.74
N ASP A 58 15.38 -3.63 7.94
CA ASP A 58 15.90 -4.89 8.48
C ASP A 58 14.73 -5.79 8.92
N ILE A 59 14.21 -6.57 7.97
CA ILE A 59 13.10 -7.48 8.22
C ILE A 59 13.49 -8.65 9.14
N LYS A 60 14.77 -9.00 9.20
CA LYS A 60 15.26 -10.12 10.02
C LYS A 60 15.17 -9.79 11.51
N SER A 61 15.28 -8.52 11.88
CA SER A 61 15.08 -8.06 13.26
C SER A 61 13.67 -8.27 13.80
N VAL A 62 12.66 -8.32 12.92
CA VAL A 62 11.24 -8.35 13.30
C VAL A 62 10.55 -9.67 12.95
N MET A 63 11.04 -10.42 11.96
CA MET A 63 10.37 -11.61 11.44
C MET A 63 11.01 -12.90 11.92
N LYS A 64 10.18 -13.93 12.10
CA LYS A 64 10.59 -15.28 12.47
C LYS A 64 10.79 -16.13 11.23
N GLU A 65 11.46 -17.27 11.38
CA GLU A 65 11.62 -18.28 10.31
C GLU A 65 10.28 -18.72 9.69
N SER A 66 9.20 -18.69 10.46
CA SER A 66 7.85 -18.98 10.00
C SER A 66 6.85 -18.01 10.61
N MET A 67 5.97 -17.47 9.78
CA MET A 67 4.94 -16.51 10.18
C MET A 67 3.75 -16.54 9.23
N PHE A 68 2.66 -15.91 9.65
CA PHE A 68 1.47 -15.73 8.85
C PHE A 68 1.41 -14.31 8.30
N PHE A 69 0.99 -14.17 7.05
CA PHE A 69 0.72 -12.89 6.40
C PHE A 69 -0.76 -12.81 6.08
N GLY A 70 -1.32 -11.61 6.15
CA GLY A 70 -2.71 -11.38 5.84
C GLY A 70 -3.11 -9.94 6.12
N PHE A 71 -4.41 -9.69 6.05
CA PHE A 71 -4.98 -8.37 6.23
C PHE A 71 -5.78 -8.30 7.52
N SER A 72 -5.71 -7.15 8.19
CA SER A 72 -6.54 -6.83 9.34
C SER A 72 -7.10 -5.42 9.17
N THR A 73 -8.34 -5.22 9.56
CA THR A 73 -9.03 -3.93 9.44
C THR A 73 -9.90 -3.69 10.66
N SER A 74 -10.25 -2.43 10.90
CA SER A 74 -11.18 -2.06 11.96
C SER A 74 -12.09 -0.95 11.47
N THR A 75 -13.28 -0.87 12.06
CA THR A 75 -14.24 0.20 11.80
C THR A 75 -14.25 1.16 12.99
N SER A 76 -14.52 2.44 12.74
CA SER A 76 -14.59 3.43 13.82
C SER A 76 -15.99 3.48 14.44
N LYS A 77 -16.08 3.79 15.74
CA LYS A 77 -17.39 3.97 16.42
C LYS A 77 -18.25 5.08 15.81
N ARG A 78 -17.64 6.06 15.13
CA ARG A 78 -18.32 7.24 14.57
C ARG A 78 -18.70 7.08 13.09
N LYS A 79 -18.09 6.13 12.38
CA LYS A 79 -18.31 5.88 10.96
C LYS A 79 -18.05 4.40 10.66
N ALA A 80 -19.10 3.70 10.23
CA ALA A 80 -19.00 2.34 9.73
C ALA A 80 -18.33 2.33 8.35
N SER A 81 -17.51 1.32 8.09
CA SER A 81 -16.86 1.08 6.81
C SER A 81 -16.83 -0.42 6.53
N ALA A 82 -16.81 -0.77 5.25
CA ALA A 82 -16.51 -2.13 4.81
C ALA A 82 -15.15 -2.10 4.10
N HIS A 83 -14.37 -3.17 4.30
CA HIS A 83 -13.03 -3.29 3.74
C HIS A 83 -12.97 -4.58 2.93
N TYR A 84 -12.84 -4.45 1.62
CA TYR A 84 -12.87 -5.57 0.67
C TYR A 84 -11.51 -5.73 0.00
N ILE A 85 -11.07 -6.98 -0.12
CA ILE A 85 -9.92 -7.35 -0.95
C ILE A 85 -10.50 -7.86 -2.26
N MET A 86 -10.26 -7.13 -3.34
CA MET A 86 -10.74 -7.51 -4.68
C MET A 86 -9.85 -8.58 -5.34
N GLY A 87 -8.60 -8.71 -4.87
CA GLY A 87 -7.62 -9.72 -5.27
C GLY A 87 -6.34 -9.57 -4.45
N TRP A 88 -5.60 -10.67 -4.25
CA TRP A 88 -4.32 -10.72 -3.56
C TRP A 88 -3.39 -11.72 -4.26
#